data_AF-A0A7W1ETL2-F1
#
_entry.id   AF-A0A7W1ETL2-F1
#
_cell.length_a   1.000
_cell.length_b   1.000
_cell.length_c   1.000
_cell.angle_alpha   90.00
_cell.angle_beta   90.00
_cell.angle_gamma   90.00
#
_symmetry.space_group_name_H-M   'P 1'
#
loop_
_entity.id
_entity.type
_entity.pdbx_description
1 polymer ?
#
loop_
_entity_poly.entity_id
_entity_poly.type
_entity_poly.pdbx_seq_one_letter_code
_entity_poly.pdbx_strand_id
1 'polypeptide(L)'
;MKNYIFLFCVLLFASCNNEEQKKSADVVKSDSSVVETTSSFPFLEKNFKQLTLPLNMDTLFVQTVDTNHRITYQQIRQLGINFLKGQLGDGLVYDINEHAQIDSLKQSGGYKAYLEKLDIGMTKTCIAYKVGVVNLSDGNKIFIWGITNASYEACPFFSGTLLVGTFVNKNNEATLFNMAELSAGGDPPAMMDTETMGQLNFLGSRFIKQTVSLT
;
A
#
# COMPACT_ATOMS: atom_id res chain seq x y z
N MET A 1 47.01 30.05 -17.01
CA MET A 1 47.94 28.94 -17.32
C MET A 1 49.21 29.09 -16.50
N LYS A 2 49.33 28.36 -15.38
CA LYS A 2 50.62 28.05 -14.74
C LYS A 2 50.49 26.68 -14.06
N ASN A 3 51.24 25.72 -14.60
CA ASN A 3 51.45 24.39 -14.07
C ASN A 3 52.39 24.47 -12.87
N TYR A 4 52.06 23.74 -11.79
CA TYR A 4 53.04 23.26 -10.83
C TYR A 4 52.75 21.78 -10.54
N ILE A 5 53.56 20.94 -11.18
CA ILE A 5 53.86 19.56 -10.80
C ILE A 5 54.95 19.64 -9.74
N PHE A 6 54.79 18.99 -8.60
CA PHE A 6 55.80 18.49 -7.64
C PHE A 6 54.96 17.97 -6.45
N LEU A 7 55.19 16.86 -5.77
CA LEU A 7 56.07 15.70 -5.87
C LEU A 7 55.59 14.77 -4.74
N PHE A 8 55.71 13.48 -4.99
CA PHE A 8 55.62 12.37 -4.04
C PHE A 8 56.02 12.68 -2.59
N CYS A 9 55.15 12.33 -1.64
CA CYS A 9 55.57 11.94 -0.28
C CYS A 9 54.70 10.78 0.21
N VAL A 10 55.22 9.57 -0.01
CA VAL A 10 54.79 8.35 0.66
C VAL A 10 55.09 8.49 2.14
N LEU A 11 54.07 8.40 2.99
CA LEU A 11 54.24 8.09 4.40
C LEU A 11 53.45 6.82 4.71
N LEU A 12 54.21 5.72 4.68
CA LEU A 12 53.88 4.45 5.29
C LEU A 12 53.93 4.64 6.81
N PHE A 13 52.79 4.56 7.48
CA PHE A 13 52.75 4.18 8.89
C PHE A 13 52.24 2.75 8.97
N ALA A 14 53.19 1.82 9.06
CA ALA A 14 52.97 0.50 9.60
C ALA A 14 52.86 0.62 11.12
N SER A 15 51.69 0.28 11.67
CA SER A 15 51.53 -0.04 13.08
C SER A 15 50.66 -1.28 13.19
N CYS A 16 51.32 -2.44 13.27
CA CYS A 16 50.74 -3.63 13.86
C CYS A 16 50.88 -3.51 15.39
N ASN A 17 49.77 -3.55 16.12
CA ASN A 17 49.74 -4.31 17.36
C ASN A 17 48.32 -4.78 17.71
N ASN A 18 48.30 -5.87 18.46
CA ASN A 18 47.32 -6.95 18.48
C ASN A 18 45.97 -6.71 19.17
N GLU A 19 45.02 -7.55 18.73
CA GLU A 19 43.95 -8.24 19.47
C GLU A 19 42.88 -7.42 20.21
N GLU A 20 41.68 -7.40 19.62
CA GLU A 20 40.51 -8.05 20.22
C GLU A 20 39.46 -8.36 19.13
N GLN A 21 39.13 -9.64 18.98
CA GLN A 21 38.09 -10.13 18.07
C GLN A 21 36.70 -9.73 18.57
N LYS A 22 36.02 -8.82 17.86
CA LYS A 22 34.56 -8.82 17.78
C LYS A 22 34.15 -9.14 16.35
N LYS A 23 33.69 -10.38 16.14
CA LYS A 23 32.89 -10.75 14.97
C LYS A 23 31.64 -9.87 14.96
N SER A 24 31.65 -8.75 14.23
CA SER A 24 30.42 -8.17 13.72
C SER A 24 29.97 -9.08 12.59
N ALA A 25 28.85 -9.75 12.79
CA ALA A 25 28.14 -10.39 11.70
C ALA A 25 27.69 -9.29 10.73
N ASP A 26 28.41 -9.13 9.63
CA ASP A 26 27.92 -8.40 8.47
C ASP A 26 26.74 -9.18 7.90
N VAL A 27 25.54 -8.83 8.38
CA VAL A 27 24.31 -9.20 7.71
C VAL A 27 24.18 -8.30 6.50
N VAL A 28 24.79 -8.71 5.39
CA VAL A 28 24.43 -8.19 4.07
C VAL A 28 23.01 -8.67 3.77
N LYS A 29 22.01 -7.88 4.15
CA LYS A 29 20.65 -8.00 3.61
C LYS A 29 20.69 -7.43 2.20
N SER A 30 21.02 -8.28 1.23
CA SER A 30 20.80 -7.97 -0.18
C SER A 30 19.29 -7.99 -0.45
N ASP A 31 18.71 -6.84 -0.71
CA ASP A 31 17.36 -6.73 -1.26
C ASP A 31 17.43 -7.08 -2.74
N SER A 32 17.31 -8.38 -3.04
CA SER A 32 17.20 -8.85 -4.43
C SER A 32 15.72 -9.06 -4.73
N SER A 33 15.04 -7.98 -5.07
CA SER A 33 13.70 -8.03 -5.63
C SER A 33 13.78 -8.17 -7.16
N VAL A 34 14.26 -9.33 -7.62
CA VAL A 34 13.97 -9.78 -8.99
C VAL A 34 12.49 -10.16 -9.00
N VAL A 35 11.66 -9.24 -9.48
CA VAL A 35 10.26 -9.54 -9.79
C VAL A 35 10.26 -10.35 -11.06
N GLU A 36 10.15 -11.67 -10.93
CA GLU A 36 9.79 -12.53 -12.05
C GLU A 36 8.40 -12.12 -12.55
N THR A 37 8.36 -11.42 -13.69
CA THR A 37 7.13 -11.00 -14.39
C THR A 37 6.37 -12.16 -15.04
N THR A 38 6.55 -13.39 -14.54
CA THR A 38 5.92 -14.62 -15.02
C THR A 38 4.93 -15.23 -14.03
N SER A 39 4.65 -14.58 -12.89
CA SER A 39 3.63 -15.08 -11.97
C SER A 39 2.23 -14.81 -12.51
N SER A 40 1.65 -15.82 -13.14
CA SER A 40 0.24 -15.89 -13.50
C SER A 40 -0.66 -15.47 -12.32
N PHE A 41 -1.73 -14.72 -12.59
CA PHE A 41 -2.76 -14.29 -11.62
C PHE A 41 -3.38 -15.36 -10.68
N PRO A 42 -3.42 -16.69 -10.94
CA PRO A 42 -4.06 -17.66 -10.04
C PRO A 42 -3.56 -17.67 -8.59
N PHE A 43 -2.34 -17.21 -8.29
CA PHE A 43 -1.88 -17.09 -6.90
C PHE A 43 -2.69 -16.05 -6.10
N LEU A 44 -3.20 -15.02 -6.78
CA LEU A 44 -3.94 -13.94 -6.15
C LEU A 44 -5.34 -14.35 -5.71
N GLU A 45 -6.05 -15.16 -6.50
CA GLU A 45 -7.45 -15.57 -6.25
C GLU A 45 -7.64 -16.34 -4.95
N LYS A 46 -6.60 -17.02 -4.47
CA LYS A 46 -6.66 -17.76 -3.21
C LYS A 46 -7.09 -16.84 -2.07
N ASN A 47 -8.16 -17.21 -1.37
CA ASN A 47 -8.75 -16.47 -0.25
C ASN A 47 -9.50 -15.16 -0.62
N PHE A 48 -9.79 -14.89 -1.90
CA PHE A 48 -10.86 -13.94 -2.22
C PHE A 48 -12.21 -14.64 -2.14
N LYS A 49 -13.15 -14.07 -1.39
CA LYS A 49 -14.53 -14.53 -1.36
C LYS A 49 -15.20 -14.23 -2.69
N GLN A 50 -15.92 -15.20 -3.27
CA GLN A 50 -16.73 -14.92 -4.45
C GLN A 50 -17.86 -13.95 -4.09
N LEU A 51 -17.96 -12.86 -4.85
CA LEU A 51 -19.04 -11.90 -4.78
C LEU A 51 -19.95 -12.04 -6.01
N THR A 52 -21.23 -11.79 -5.80
CA THR A 52 -22.27 -11.87 -6.84
C THR A 52 -22.70 -10.48 -7.25
N LEU A 53 -23.00 -10.30 -8.53
CA LEU A 53 -23.62 -9.08 -9.05
C LEU A 53 -25.15 -9.14 -8.91
N PRO A 54 -25.83 -7.99 -8.69
CA PRO A 54 -25.24 -6.66 -8.55
C PRO A 54 -24.62 -6.50 -7.15
N LEU A 55 -23.58 -5.67 -7.04
CA LEU A 55 -22.87 -5.43 -5.79
C LEU A 55 -22.97 -3.96 -5.40
N ASN A 56 -23.50 -3.69 -4.21
CA ASN A 56 -23.52 -2.36 -3.60
C ASN A 56 -22.45 -2.31 -2.50
N MET A 57 -21.57 -1.32 -2.56
CA MET A 57 -20.57 -1.03 -1.53
C MET A 57 -20.93 0.30 -0.89
N ASP A 58 -21.91 0.24 0.01
CA ASP A 58 -22.34 1.34 0.85
C ASP A 58 -21.53 1.38 2.16
N THR A 59 -21.89 2.32 3.04
CA THR A 59 -21.26 2.50 4.36
C THR A 59 -21.22 1.20 5.16
N LEU A 60 -22.34 0.46 5.18
CA LEU A 60 -22.47 -0.78 5.95
C LEU A 60 -21.56 -1.88 5.38
N PHE A 61 -21.47 -1.98 4.05
CA PHE A 61 -20.55 -2.89 3.40
C PHE A 61 -19.12 -2.60 3.85
N VAL A 62 -18.66 -1.35 3.76
CA VAL A 62 -17.30 -0.94 4.14
C VAL A 62 -17.02 -1.24 5.61
N GLN A 63 -17.96 -0.95 6.51
CA GLN A 63 -17.81 -1.18 7.95
C GLN A 63 -17.79 -2.66 8.37
N THR A 64 -18.36 -3.55 7.54
CA THR A 64 -18.49 -4.99 7.85
C THR A 64 -17.46 -5.85 7.13
N VAL A 65 -16.55 -5.25 6.34
CA VAL A 65 -15.52 -6.02 5.63
C VAL A 65 -14.59 -6.74 6.63
N ASP A 66 -14.38 -8.03 6.40
CA ASP A 66 -13.38 -8.78 7.15
C ASP A 66 -11.97 -8.34 6.76
N THR A 67 -11.28 -7.71 7.71
CA THR A 67 -9.91 -7.22 7.49
C THR A 67 -8.85 -8.27 7.82
N ASN A 68 -9.20 -9.46 8.31
CA ASN A 68 -8.22 -10.46 8.75
C ASN A 68 -7.40 -11.07 7.61
N HIS A 69 -7.92 -11.02 6.39
CA HIS A 69 -7.28 -11.56 5.20
C HIS A 69 -6.27 -10.57 4.61
N ARG A 70 -5.16 -10.36 5.32
CA ARG A 70 -4.13 -9.36 4.98
C ARG A 70 -3.48 -9.63 3.62
N ILE A 71 -3.18 -8.54 2.91
CA ILE A 71 -2.43 -8.54 1.64
C ILE A 71 -1.08 -7.89 1.93
N THR A 72 0.01 -8.45 1.38
CA THR A 72 1.34 -7.84 1.43
C THR A 72 1.54 -6.85 0.30
N TYR A 73 2.52 -5.95 0.42
CA TYR A 73 2.84 -5.03 -0.67
C TYR A 73 3.18 -5.75 -1.99
N GLN A 74 3.88 -6.89 -1.92
CA GLN A 74 4.20 -7.69 -3.11
C GLN A 74 2.93 -8.18 -3.83
N GLN A 75 1.90 -8.57 -3.08
CA GLN A 75 0.62 -8.99 -3.64
C GLN A 75 -0.15 -7.80 -4.23
N ILE A 76 -0.09 -6.60 -3.62
CA ILE A 76 -0.69 -5.38 -4.21
C ILE A 76 -0.04 -5.06 -5.56
N ARG A 77 1.29 -5.21 -5.69
CA ARG A 77 1.97 -5.00 -6.98
C ARG A 77 1.52 -5.98 -8.05
N GLN A 78 1.17 -7.21 -7.68
CA GLN A 78 0.58 -8.17 -8.61
C GLN A 78 -0.86 -7.79 -8.97
N LEU A 79 -1.60 -7.15 -8.05
CA LEU A 79 -2.95 -6.59 -8.29
C LEU A 79 -2.93 -5.34 -9.18
N GLY A 80 -1.79 -4.85 -9.64
CA GLY A 80 -1.75 -4.07 -10.86
C GLY A 80 -0.39 -3.49 -11.20
N ILE A 81 -0.01 -3.77 -12.45
CA ILE A 81 1.26 -3.39 -13.06
C ILE A 81 1.17 -1.94 -13.59
N ASN A 82 -0.04 -1.45 -13.87
CA ASN A 82 -0.28 -0.11 -14.40
C ASN A 82 -1.29 0.61 -13.50
N PHE A 83 -0.79 1.25 -12.44
CA PHE A 83 -1.55 2.31 -11.76
C PHE A 83 -1.98 3.31 -12.83
N LEU A 84 -3.28 3.49 -13.07
CA LEU A 84 -3.75 4.56 -13.94
C LEU A 84 -3.32 5.88 -13.30
N LYS A 85 -2.20 6.40 -13.78
CA LYS A 85 -1.47 7.60 -13.32
C LYS A 85 -2.30 8.90 -13.32
N GLY A 86 -3.60 8.86 -13.57
CA GLY A 86 -4.43 10.06 -13.72
C GLY A 86 -5.83 10.02 -13.15
N GLN A 87 -6.28 8.92 -12.53
CA GLN A 87 -7.64 8.85 -11.93
C GLN A 87 -7.70 8.20 -10.54
N LEU A 88 -6.63 7.54 -10.11
CA LEU A 88 -6.47 7.15 -8.73
C LEU A 88 -6.08 8.42 -7.99
N GLY A 89 -6.95 8.92 -7.10
CA GLY A 89 -6.64 10.12 -6.31
C GLY A 89 -5.33 9.95 -5.56
N ASP A 90 -4.63 11.06 -5.31
CA ASP A 90 -3.34 11.08 -4.60
C ASP A 90 -3.38 10.29 -3.28
N GLY A 91 -4.54 10.22 -2.63
CA GLY A 91 -4.80 9.42 -1.43
C GLY A 91 -4.52 7.91 -1.60
N LEU A 92 -4.91 7.27 -2.70
CA LEU A 92 -4.65 5.83 -2.86
C LEU A 92 -3.15 5.54 -3.02
N VAL A 93 -2.44 6.39 -3.76
CA VAL A 93 -0.99 6.23 -3.95
C VAL A 93 -0.28 6.42 -2.60
N TYR A 94 -0.69 7.42 -1.83
CA TYR A 94 -0.22 7.62 -0.46
C TYR A 94 -0.46 6.37 0.39
N ASP A 95 -1.69 5.86 0.44
CA ASP A 95 -2.03 4.71 1.28
C ASP A 95 -1.25 3.45 0.92
N ILE A 96 -1.07 3.16 -0.37
CA ILE A 96 -0.27 2.02 -0.83
C ILE A 96 1.19 2.15 -0.39
N ASN A 97 1.76 3.35 -0.48
CA ASN A 97 3.14 3.59 -0.04
C ASN A 97 3.29 3.45 1.48
N GLU A 98 2.35 3.99 2.26
CA GLU A 98 2.32 3.83 3.71
C GLU A 98 2.18 2.37 4.11
N HIS A 99 1.31 1.61 3.42
CA HIS A 99 1.21 0.18 3.63
C HIS A 99 2.52 -0.54 3.31
N ALA A 100 3.18 -0.21 2.19
CA ALA A 100 4.46 -0.81 1.82
C ALA A 100 5.54 -0.57 2.89
N GLN A 101 5.63 0.65 3.39
CA GLN A 101 6.56 1.01 4.46
C GLN A 101 6.25 0.24 5.75
N ILE A 102 5.00 0.25 6.21
CA ILE A 102 4.59 -0.41 7.46
C ILE A 102 4.72 -1.93 7.36
N ASP A 103 4.36 -2.54 6.22
CA ASP A 103 4.52 -3.97 5.96
C ASP A 103 6.01 -4.37 6.03
N SER A 104 6.89 -3.61 5.36
CA SER A 104 8.34 -3.81 5.41
C SER A 104 8.91 -3.69 6.83
N LEU A 105 8.47 -2.69 7.61
CA LEU A 105 8.87 -2.50 9.00
C LEU A 105 8.41 -3.67 9.89
N LYS A 106 7.21 -4.21 9.66
CA LYS A 106 6.70 -5.36 10.42
C LYS A 106 7.48 -6.63 10.08
N GLN A 107 7.75 -6.88 8.80
CA GLN A 107 8.51 -8.05 8.34
C GLN A 107 9.96 -8.03 8.82
N SER A 108 10.59 -6.86 8.87
CA SER A 108 11.97 -6.70 9.33
C SER A 108 12.13 -6.61 10.85
N GLY A 109 11.02 -6.54 11.61
CA GLY A 109 11.01 -6.31 13.06
C GLY A 109 11.26 -4.85 13.48
N GLY A 110 11.42 -3.93 12.53
CA GLY A 110 11.66 -2.49 12.77
C GLY A 110 10.44 -1.70 13.24
N TYR A 111 9.23 -2.29 13.20
CA TYR A 111 7.99 -1.58 13.51
C TYR A 111 7.95 -1.00 14.93
N LYS A 112 8.53 -1.66 15.93
CA LYS A 112 8.58 -1.11 17.30
C LYS A 112 9.39 0.19 17.37
N ALA A 113 10.55 0.21 16.72
CA ALA A 113 11.40 1.41 16.67
C ALA A 113 10.75 2.54 15.85
N TYR A 114 9.91 2.20 14.87
CA TYR A 114 9.08 3.17 14.17
C TYR A 114 8.03 3.79 15.10
N LEU A 115 7.33 2.98 15.90
CA LEU A 115 6.35 3.48 16.87
C LEU A 115 6.97 4.43 17.90
N GLU A 116 8.22 4.19 18.32
CA GLU A 116 8.97 5.07 19.25
C GLU A 116 9.37 6.42 18.63
N LYS A 117 9.27 6.55 17.30
CA LYS A 117 9.64 7.75 16.53
C LYS A 117 8.46 8.39 15.81
N LEU A 118 7.24 7.88 16.02
CA LEU A 118 6.04 8.47 15.43
C LEU A 118 5.86 9.89 15.94
N ASP A 119 5.70 10.82 15.00
CA ASP A 119 5.30 12.19 15.27
C ASP A 119 3.81 12.38 14.96
N ILE A 120 3.27 13.51 15.41
CA ILE A 120 1.89 13.94 15.19
C ILE A 120 1.56 13.90 13.69
N GLY A 121 0.48 13.22 13.35
CA GLY A 121 -0.02 13.14 11.97
C GLY A 121 0.69 12.12 11.09
N MET A 122 1.70 11.40 11.60
CA MET A 122 2.29 10.28 10.87
C MET A 122 1.35 9.06 10.89
N THR A 123 1.35 8.23 9.84
CA THR A 123 0.50 7.04 9.75
C THR A 123 0.89 5.98 10.80
N LYS A 124 0.11 5.82 11.86
CA LYS A 124 0.38 4.77 12.85
C LYS A 124 0.13 3.38 12.29
N THR A 125 -0.97 3.24 11.55
CA THR A 125 -1.43 1.94 11.04
C THR A 125 -1.86 2.08 9.60
N CYS A 126 -1.38 1.19 8.73
CA CYS A 126 -1.88 1.02 7.37
C CYS A 126 -1.90 -0.48 7.03
N ILE A 127 -3.10 -1.00 6.74
CA ILE A 127 -3.33 -2.43 6.52
C ILE A 127 -4.10 -2.62 5.22
N ALA A 128 -3.60 -3.49 4.35
CA ALA A 128 -4.31 -3.93 3.16
C ALA A 128 -4.91 -5.33 3.38
N TYR A 129 -6.07 -5.60 2.78
CA TYR A 129 -6.80 -6.86 2.96
C TYR A 129 -7.68 -7.23 1.76
N LYS A 130 -7.97 -8.52 1.60
CA LYS A 130 -8.84 -9.07 0.55
C LYS A 130 -10.29 -8.88 0.94
N VAL A 131 -11.13 -8.45 0.00
CA VAL A 131 -12.60 -8.36 0.20
C VAL A 131 -13.30 -9.45 -0.58
N GLY A 132 -13.09 -9.50 -1.90
CA GLY A 132 -13.69 -10.53 -2.73
C GLY A 132 -13.37 -10.40 -4.21
N VAL A 133 -13.88 -11.33 -5.00
CA VAL A 133 -13.69 -11.37 -6.45
C VAL A 133 -15.05 -11.49 -7.13
N VAL A 134 -15.23 -10.70 -8.18
CA VAL A 134 -16.37 -10.79 -9.09
C VAL A 134 -15.87 -11.38 -10.40
N ASN A 135 -16.48 -12.49 -10.83
CA ASN A 135 -16.22 -13.03 -12.16
C ASN A 135 -17.19 -12.37 -13.14
N LEU A 136 -16.65 -11.82 -14.22
CA LEU A 136 -17.42 -11.22 -15.32
C LEU A 136 -17.45 -12.17 -16.52
N SER A 137 -18.18 -11.79 -17.57
CA SER A 137 -18.15 -12.54 -18.84
C SER A 137 -16.74 -12.55 -19.45
N ASP A 138 -16.52 -13.51 -20.34
CA ASP A 138 -15.32 -13.58 -21.19
C ASP A 138 -13.99 -13.74 -20.44
N GLY A 139 -14.05 -14.27 -19.20
CA GLY A 139 -12.88 -14.52 -18.37
C GLY A 139 -12.33 -13.27 -17.66
N ASN A 140 -13.04 -12.15 -17.73
CA ASN A 140 -12.65 -10.93 -17.01
C ASN A 140 -13.00 -11.06 -15.52
N LYS A 141 -12.23 -10.40 -14.66
CA LYS A 141 -12.43 -10.43 -13.19
C LYS A 141 -12.29 -9.05 -12.59
N ILE A 142 -12.98 -8.81 -11.48
CA ILE A 142 -12.71 -7.66 -10.61
C ILE A 142 -12.31 -8.20 -9.25
N PHE A 143 -11.07 -7.95 -8.83
CA PHE A 143 -10.63 -8.16 -7.47
C PHE A 143 -10.96 -6.93 -6.64
N ILE A 144 -11.65 -7.11 -5.53
CA ILE A 144 -11.97 -6.06 -4.58
C ILE A 144 -11.10 -6.29 -3.35
N TRP A 145 -10.30 -5.29 -3.01
CA TRP A 145 -9.44 -5.28 -1.85
C TRP A 145 -9.58 -3.94 -1.14
N GLY A 146 -9.18 -3.88 0.13
CA GLY A 146 -9.31 -2.68 0.95
C GLY A 146 -7.98 -2.27 1.55
N ILE A 147 -7.87 -0.98 1.87
CA ILE A 147 -6.81 -0.41 2.66
C ILE A 147 -7.41 0.45 3.77
N THR A 148 -7.01 0.19 5.01
CA THR A 148 -7.42 1.00 6.17
C THR A 148 -6.19 1.66 6.75
N ASN A 149 -6.25 2.97 6.95
CA ASN A 149 -5.19 3.77 7.53
C ASN A 149 -5.70 4.56 8.76
N ALA A 150 -4.77 4.93 9.64
CA ALA A 150 -5.02 5.88 10.73
C ALA A 150 -3.72 6.53 11.19
N SER A 151 -3.80 7.81 11.56
CA SER A 151 -2.67 8.57 12.07
C SER A 151 -2.36 8.29 13.54
N TYR A 152 -1.13 8.64 13.94
CA TYR A 152 -0.70 8.67 15.32
C TYR A 152 -1.13 9.99 15.95
N GLU A 153 -1.84 9.90 17.09
CA GLU A 153 -2.19 11.00 18.01
C GLU A 153 -2.08 12.39 17.38
N ALA A 154 -3.11 12.78 16.61
CA ALA A 154 -3.04 14.00 15.82
C ALA A 154 -4.24 14.92 16.00
N CYS A 155 -3.94 16.22 15.91
CA CYS A 155 -4.85 17.30 15.53
C CYS A 155 -4.22 17.95 14.29
N PRO A 156 -4.69 17.66 13.06
CA PRO A 156 -5.87 16.85 12.76
C PRO A 156 -5.62 15.34 12.83
N PHE A 157 -6.54 14.60 13.45
CA PHE A 157 -6.59 13.14 13.35
C PHE A 157 -7.10 12.77 11.97
N PHE A 158 -6.54 11.74 11.35
CA PHE A 158 -7.11 11.16 10.14
C PHE A 158 -7.23 9.66 10.26
N SER A 159 -8.29 9.11 9.68
CA SER A 159 -8.46 7.68 9.48
C SER A 159 -9.36 7.43 8.30
N GLY A 160 -9.14 6.32 7.61
CA GLY A 160 -9.93 6.01 6.44
C GLY A 160 -9.90 4.54 6.09
N THR A 161 -10.93 4.13 5.38
CA THR A 161 -11.00 2.86 4.68
C THR A 161 -11.34 3.13 3.24
N LEU A 162 -10.50 2.64 2.34
CA LEU A 162 -10.64 2.75 0.90
C LEU A 162 -10.74 1.35 0.30
N LEU A 163 -11.81 1.09 -0.43
CA LEU A 163 -11.97 -0.11 -1.23
C LEU A 163 -11.50 0.17 -2.65
N VAL A 164 -10.75 -0.76 -3.22
CA VAL A 164 -10.14 -0.67 -4.54
C VAL A 164 -10.57 -1.87 -5.36
N GLY A 165 -10.98 -1.59 -6.60
CA GLY A 165 -11.23 -2.57 -7.62
C GLY A 165 -10.03 -2.69 -8.53
N THR A 166 -9.51 -3.90 -8.71
CA THR A 166 -8.62 -4.25 -9.81
C THR A 166 -9.41 -5.03 -10.85
N PHE A 167 -9.72 -4.41 -11.98
CA PHE A 167 -10.21 -5.11 -13.16
C PHE A 167 -9.05 -5.80 -13.86
N VAL A 168 -9.17 -7.09 -14.10
CA VAL A 168 -8.23 -7.91 -14.87
C VAL A 168 -8.96 -8.47 -16.07
N ASN A 169 -8.47 -8.16 -17.27
CA ASN A 169 -9.06 -8.70 -18.48
C ASN A 169 -8.51 -10.10 -18.82
N LYS A 170 -9.11 -10.76 -19.82
CA LYS A 170 -8.66 -12.07 -20.31
C LYS A 170 -7.20 -12.16 -20.78
N ASN A 171 -6.57 -11.01 -21.07
CA ASN A 171 -5.16 -10.91 -21.46
C ASN A 171 -4.24 -10.66 -20.25
N ASN A 172 -4.76 -10.71 -19.02
CA ASN A 172 -4.07 -10.39 -17.78
C ASN A 172 -3.63 -8.91 -17.66
N GLU A 173 -4.28 -8.01 -18.37
CA GLU A 173 -4.07 -6.57 -18.19
C GLU A 173 -4.91 -6.09 -17.01
N ALA A 174 -4.26 -5.40 -16.07
CA ALA A 174 -4.87 -4.95 -14.83
C ALA A 174 -5.06 -3.44 -14.80
N THR A 175 -6.24 -3.00 -14.34
CA THR A 175 -6.60 -1.59 -14.15
C THR A 175 -7.20 -1.41 -12.76
N LEU A 176 -6.68 -0.45 -11.99
CA LEU A 176 -7.19 -0.12 -10.66
C LEU A 176 -8.21 1.03 -10.71
N PHE A 177 -9.14 1.04 -9.76
CA PHE A 177 -10.09 2.12 -9.55
C PHE A 177 -10.68 2.14 -8.13
N ASN A 178 -11.06 3.32 -7.62
CA ASN A 178 -11.70 3.47 -6.30
C ASN A 178 -13.11 2.88 -6.28
N MET A 179 -13.41 1.95 -5.40
CA MET A 179 -14.72 1.33 -5.29
C MET A 179 -15.61 2.03 -4.28
N ALA A 180 -15.08 2.31 -3.10
CA ALA A 180 -15.80 2.97 -2.02
C ALA A 180 -14.78 3.56 -1.04
N GLU A 181 -15.19 4.57 -0.29
CA GLU A 181 -14.34 5.24 0.68
C GLU A 181 -15.19 5.67 1.87
N LEU A 182 -14.65 5.46 3.07
CA LEU A 182 -15.08 6.13 4.28
C LEU A 182 -13.83 6.68 4.95
N SER A 183 -13.61 7.98 4.85
CA SER A 183 -12.46 8.64 5.47
C SER A 183 -12.90 9.90 6.19
N ALA A 184 -12.16 10.21 7.26
CA ALA A 184 -12.39 11.38 8.08
C ALA A 184 -11.04 11.98 8.46
N GLY A 185 -11.01 13.31 8.53
CA GLY A 185 -9.83 14.08 8.90
C GLY A 185 -10.24 15.40 9.54
N GLY A 186 -9.67 15.76 10.68
CA GLY A 186 -10.07 17.02 11.32
C GLY A 186 -9.38 17.36 12.62
N ASP A 187 -9.39 18.65 12.92
CA ASP A 187 -8.96 19.26 14.18
C ASP A 187 -10.12 20.11 14.72
N PRO A 188 -10.69 19.79 15.90
CA PRO A 188 -11.81 20.53 16.46
C PRO A 188 -11.62 22.06 16.43
N PRO A 189 -12.64 22.83 16.04
CA PRO A 189 -14.01 22.38 15.77
C PRO A 189 -14.23 21.86 14.34
N ALA A 190 -13.22 21.86 13.46
CA ALA A 190 -13.37 21.55 12.04
C ALA A 190 -13.04 20.08 11.73
N MET A 191 -14.01 19.38 11.14
CA MET A 191 -13.80 18.05 10.57
C MET A 191 -14.29 17.97 9.13
N MET A 192 -13.63 17.10 8.37
CA MET A 192 -14.00 16.73 7.02
C MET A 192 -14.24 15.23 6.96
N ASP A 193 -15.39 14.85 6.41
CA ASP A 193 -15.73 13.47 6.11
C ASP A 193 -15.83 13.30 4.59
N THR A 194 -15.21 12.24 4.06
CA THR A 194 -15.37 11.82 2.68
C THR A 194 -16.03 10.45 2.64
N GLU A 195 -17.14 10.37 1.92
CA GLU A 195 -17.85 9.13 1.67
C GLU A 195 -17.97 8.90 0.16
N THR A 196 -17.42 7.79 -0.31
CA THR A 196 -17.60 7.31 -1.68
C THR A 196 -18.35 5.99 -1.63
N MET A 197 -19.48 5.90 -2.32
CA MET A 197 -20.26 4.66 -2.48
C MET A 197 -20.14 4.16 -3.92
N GLY A 198 -19.89 2.86 -4.07
CA GLY A 198 -19.78 2.21 -5.37
C GLY A 198 -20.89 1.21 -5.62
N GLN A 199 -21.31 1.08 -6.87
CA GLN A 199 -22.19 0.01 -7.33
C GLN A 199 -21.62 -0.65 -8.58
N LEU A 200 -21.67 -1.98 -8.63
CA LEU A 200 -21.44 -2.76 -9.85
C LEU A 200 -22.77 -3.38 -10.29
N ASN A 201 -23.19 -3.09 -11.51
CA ASN A 201 -24.38 -3.71 -12.10
C ASN A 201 -24.07 -5.11 -12.67
N PHE A 202 -25.08 -5.80 -13.19
CA PHE A 202 -24.95 -7.13 -13.81
C PHE A 202 -23.99 -7.20 -15.00
N LEU A 203 -23.71 -6.07 -15.65
CA LEU A 203 -22.80 -5.97 -16.79
C LEU A 203 -21.37 -5.61 -16.34
N GLY A 204 -21.12 -5.48 -15.03
CA GLY A 204 -19.85 -5.01 -14.49
C GLY A 204 -19.61 -3.51 -14.69
N SER A 205 -20.61 -2.74 -15.12
CA SER A 205 -20.51 -1.28 -15.18
C SER A 205 -20.54 -0.71 -13.76
N ARG A 206 -19.68 0.29 -13.53
CA ARG A 206 -19.51 0.95 -12.23
C ARG A 206 -20.26 2.27 -12.18
N PHE A 207 -20.97 2.48 -11.07
CA PHE A 207 -21.50 3.77 -10.66
C PHE A 207 -20.85 4.17 -9.34
N ILE A 208 -20.50 5.45 -9.21
CA ILE A 208 -19.89 6.00 -8.00
C ILE A 208 -20.68 7.24 -7.60
N LYS A 209 -20.94 7.37 -6.30
CA LYS A 209 -21.41 8.61 -5.69
C LYS A 209 -20.43 9.03 -4.61
N GLN A 210 -19.89 10.24 -4.70
CA GLN A 210 -19.02 10.81 -3.68
C GLN A 210 -19.74 11.97 -2.96
N THR A 211 -19.60 12.02 -1.65
CA THR A 211 -20.09 13.06 -0.75
C THR A 211 -18.92 13.53 0.10
N VAL A 212 -18.73 14.84 0.20
CA VAL A 212 -17.76 15.45 1.12
C VAL A 212 -18.53 16.39 2.04
N SER A 213 -18.37 16.20 3.34
CA SER A 213 -19.04 16.97 4.39
C SER A 213 -18.00 17.72 5.21
N LEU A 214 -18.34 18.95 5.60
CA LEU A 214 -17.56 19.78 6.52
C LEU A 214 -18.43 20.11 7.72
N THR A 215 -17.94 19.81 8.92
CA THR A 215 -18.62 20.09 10.19
C THR A 215 -17.73 20.88 11.12
#